data_AF-A0AAE4NTZ5-F1
#
_entry.id   AF-A0AAE4NTZ5-F1
#
_cell.length_a   1.000
_cell.length_b   1.000
_cell.length_c   1.000
_cell.angle_alpha   90.00
_cell.angle_beta   90.00
_cell.angle_gamma   90.00
#
_symmetry.space_group_name_H-M   'P 1'
#
loop_
_entity.id
_entity.type
_entity.pdbx_description
1 polymer ?
#
loop_
_entity_poly.entity_id
_entity_poly.type
_entity_poly.pdbx_seq_one_letter_code
_entity_poly.pdbx_strand_id
1 'polypeptide(L)'
;MRMERGFATISLLFLLFIQTFLTAPAFVSAQDTDQNGNITFPVVIWPLNESFKAVPYHVDGCVLYRENRTLGDTINSTSAVSVKGNIYVNCKNVTDLSIAMAGRESETEDNYTTTTVMLNIYMNTPFPEIEELLSENLTIEYDYYNESYALVEVTFSNLTVSPDIGRVFGSFDPAQYGWPREIKLSFLVNRNNGDSYLIDNGSKRYVGTLPLLMPQFDIVNYLNSAVKNAWDFVQEVKANPWVIENIINKAKMSSDPTTSSTIISNATLNFTYRIFSVKGIYLGLPIELAAEGNGFSVYAPMVNFWVTMPTPWVDISNILSNDTKEAIIKYIETGNSDALESSIRRTLYLKKLYLPSLFTNHLIATYIPPKPGDIIVLPLSREYEEQLNASYILFRITLGSGQYLHVKYDPRVLDPQKAEEGWKRYGSCVPLMESDLFRSLSDFMNDAFTTGKINQTKLDNVYLTVKEDVNKCLGQNDSEIGGGSLPQENTTPQGTAGSSSTPVAPHETSAHNKTGICGPAFLVVLSLFTLAVKRRG
;
A
#
# COMPACT_ATOMS: atom_id res chain seq x y z
N MET A 1 -33.71 6.18 41.14
CA MET A 1 -34.07 6.98 39.95
C MET A 1 -33.35 8.32 40.01
N ARG A 2 -32.75 8.74 38.88
CA ARG A 2 -31.85 9.91 38.66
C ARG A 2 -30.38 9.72 39.07
N MET A 3 -29.69 8.83 38.35
CA MET A 3 -28.22 8.84 38.26
C MET A 3 -27.76 8.32 36.89
N GLU A 4 -28.36 8.78 35.79
CA GLU A 4 -28.11 8.21 34.44
C GLU A 4 -27.92 9.25 33.31
N ARG A 5 -27.62 10.52 33.61
CA ARG A 5 -27.43 11.53 32.53
C ARG A 5 -26.09 12.27 32.54
N GLY A 6 -25.13 11.87 33.37
CA GLY A 6 -23.80 12.51 33.46
C GLY A 6 -22.64 11.72 32.87
N PHE A 7 -22.78 10.41 32.66
CA PHE A 7 -21.68 9.53 32.20
C PHE A 7 -21.64 9.34 30.67
N ALA A 8 -22.76 9.58 29.97
CA ALA A 8 -22.84 9.42 28.52
C ALA A 8 -22.12 10.54 27.75
N THR A 9 -22.03 11.75 28.31
CA THR A 9 -21.48 12.93 27.61
C THR A 9 -19.96 13.01 27.65
N ILE A 10 -19.33 12.38 28.65
CA ILE A 10 -17.86 12.34 28.79
C ILE A 10 -17.26 11.18 27.97
N SER A 11 -18.00 10.07 27.82
CA SER A 11 -17.61 8.99 26.90
C SER A 11 -17.72 9.40 25.43
N LEU A 12 -18.63 10.32 25.08
CA LEU A 12 -18.78 10.82 23.71
C LEU A 12 -17.62 11.75 23.28
N LEU A 13 -17.06 12.53 24.20
CA LEU A 13 -15.93 13.42 23.92
C LEU A 13 -14.58 12.68 23.86
N PHE A 14 -14.46 11.55 24.54
CA PHE A 14 -13.27 10.68 24.44
C PHE A 14 -13.26 9.82 23.17
N LEU A 15 -14.44 9.44 22.65
CA LEU A 15 -14.57 8.79 21.33
C LEU A 15 -14.35 9.79 20.16
N LEU A 16 -14.63 11.07 20.35
CA LEU A 16 -14.42 12.10 19.31
C LEU A 16 -12.96 12.60 19.19
N PHE A 17 -12.10 12.37 20.19
CA PHE A 17 -10.68 12.75 20.13
C PHE A 17 -9.73 11.62 19.66
N ILE A 18 -10.21 10.38 19.62
CA ILE A 18 -9.45 9.25 19.04
C ILE A 18 -9.75 9.10 17.52
N GLN A 19 -10.79 9.74 17.00
CA GLN A 19 -11.14 9.69 15.56
C GLN A 19 -10.39 10.70 14.67
N THR A 20 -9.56 11.60 15.19
CA THR A 20 -8.99 12.72 14.40
C THR A 20 -7.50 12.60 14.05
N PHE A 21 -6.85 11.46 14.32
CA PHE A 21 -5.48 11.18 13.85
C PHE A 21 -5.30 9.87 13.08
N LEU A 22 -6.39 9.15 12.79
CA LEU A 22 -6.42 8.16 11.72
C LEU A 22 -6.85 8.87 10.43
N THR A 23 -5.91 9.15 9.54
CA THR A 23 -6.20 9.58 8.17
C THR A 23 -6.71 8.38 7.36
N ALA A 24 -7.94 7.96 7.67
CA ALA A 24 -8.82 7.40 6.66
C ALA A 24 -9.55 8.58 6.02
N PRO A 25 -9.60 8.72 4.68
CA PRO A 25 -10.65 9.52 4.08
C PRO A 25 -11.97 8.79 4.38
N ALA A 26 -12.72 9.33 5.34
CA ALA A 26 -14.13 9.03 5.47
C ALA A 26 -14.83 9.52 4.20
N PHE A 27 -14.95 8.65 3.20
CA PHE A 27 -16.04 8.78 2.25
C PHE A 27 -17.32 8.53 3.03
N VAL A 28 -18.12 9.60 3.11
CA VAL A 28 -19.52 9.54 3.46
C VAL A 28 -20.15 8.47 2.57
N SER A 29 -20.54 7.37 3.19
CA SER A 29 -21.55 6.46 2.70
C SER A 29 -22.79 7.30 2.39
N ALA A 30 -22.98 7.64 1.11
CA ALA A 30 -24.28 8.00 0.60
C ALA A 30 -25.12 6.73 0.60
N GLN A 31 -25.72 6.43 1.76
CA GLN A 31 -26.91 5.61 1.81
C GLN A 31 -28.07 6.59 1.67
N ASP A 32 -28.35 6.97 0.43
CA ASP A 32 -29.69 7.38 0.05
C ASP A 32 -30.22 6.36 -0.96
N THR A 33 -31.39 5.89 -0.59
CA THR A 33 -32.33 4.98 -1.22
C THR A 33 -32.37 4.99 -2.75
N ASP A 34 -32.56 3.79 -3.31
CA ASP A 34 -32.97 3.49 -4.70
C ASP A 34 -31.91 3.53 -5.81
N GLN A 35 -30.89 2.66 -5.79
CA GLN A 35 -30.37 2.02 -7.03
C GLN A 35 -29.87 0.58 -6.77
N ASN A 36 -30.74 -0.39 -7.05
CA ASN A 36 -30.40 -1.79 -7.27
C ASN A 36 -29.51 -1.95 -8.51
N GLY A 37 -28.22 -1.71 -8.36
CA GLY A 37 -27.21 -2.07 -9.34
C GLY A 37 -25.95 -2.50 -8.62
N ASN A 38 -25.80 -3.80 -8.35
CA ASN A 38 -24.50 -4.39 -8.02
C ASN A 38 -23.62 -4.18 -9.27
N ILE A 39 -22.86 -3.10 -9.32
CA ILE A 39 -21.86 -2.91 -10.38
C ILE A 39 -20.73 -3.88 -10.07
N THR A 40 -20.78 -5.04 -10.70
CA THR A 40 -19.74 -6.06 -10.61
C THR A 40 -18.62 -5.69 -11.56
N PHE A 41 -17.41 -5.49 -11.05
CA PHE A 41 -16.24 -5.20 -11.86
C PHE A 41 -15.28 -6.40 -11.83
N PRO A 42 -14.77 -6.91 -12.95
CA PRO A 42 -13.77 -7.98 -12.95
C PRO A 42 -12.51 -7.60 -12.17
N VAL A 43 -11.68 -8.60 -11.82
CA VAL A 43 -10.34 -8.36 -11.25
C VAL A 43 -9.48 -7.69 -12.31
N VAL A 44 -8.87 -6.56 -11.96
CA VAL A 44 -8.03 -5.79 -12.89
C VAL A 44 -6.59 -6.23 -12.76
N ILE A 45 -5.91 -6.43 -13.89
CA ILE A 45 -4.53 -6.91 -13.98
C ILE A 45 -3.75 -5.98 -14.90
N TRP A 46 -2.63 -5.45 -14.41
CA TRP A 46 -1.72 -4.59 -15.16
C TRP A 46 -0.34 -5.23 -15.25
N PRO A 47 0.17 -5.51 -16.46
CA PRO A 47 1.56 -5.90 -16.66
C PRO A 47 2.51 -4.77 -16.24
N LEU A 48 3.58 -5.12 -15.52
CA LEU A 48 4.62 -4.22 -15.07
C LEU A 48 6.00 -4.66 -15.58
N ASN A 49 6.84 -3.71 -15.94
CA ASN A 49 8.24 -3.96 -16.29
C ASN A 49 9.12 -4.22 -15.05
N GLU A 50 10.42 -4.49 -15.27
CA GLU A 50 11.42 -4.72 -14.20
C GLU A 50 11.50 -3.60 -13.14
N SER A 51 11.10 -2.37 -13.51
CA SER A 51 11.07 -1.20 -12.61
C SER A 51 9.71 -1.00 -11.94
N PHE A 52 8.84 -2.01 -11.97
CA PHE A 52 7.45 -1.97 -11.46
C PHE A 52 6.59 -0.88 -12.10
N LYS A 53 6.87 -0.45 -13.33
CA LYS A 53 6.02 0.52 -14.05
C LYS A 53 5.07 -0.19 -14.99
N ALA A 54 3.83 0.28 -15.06
CA ALA A 54 2.84 -0.22 -16.01
C ALA A 54 3.37 -0.16 -17.45
N VAL A 55 3.11 -1.21 -18.23
CA VAL A 55 3.49 -1.28 -19.64
C VAL A 55 2.45 -0.52 -20.47
N PRO A 56 2.84 0.49 -21.26
CA PRO A 56 1.92 1.16 -22.17
C PRO A 56 1.57 0.23 -23.35
N TYR A 57 0.32 0.25 -23.81
CA TYR A 57 -0.06 -0.56 -24.95
C TYR A 57 0.61 -0.07 -26.23
N HIS A 58 1.34 -0.95 -26.93
CA HIS A 58 1.98 -0.60 -28.20
C HIS A 58 1.00 -0.73 -29.36
N VAL A 59 1.00 0.28 -30.22
CA VAL A 59 0.15 0.32 -31.42
C VAL A 59 1.05 0.52 -32.63
N ASP A 60 0.90 -0.34 -33.65
CA ASP A 60 1.78 -0.28 -34.84
C ASP A 60 1.38 0.79 -35.86
N GLY A 61 0.21 1.42 -35.69
CA GLY A 61 -0.33 2.40 -36.64
C GLY A 61 -1.11 3.57 -36.03
N CYS A 62 -1.63 4.42 -36.90
CA CYS A 62 -2.51 5.53 -36.57
C CYS A 62 -3.91 4.98 -36.29
N VAL A 63 -4.46 5.21 -35.10
CA VAL A 63 -5.68 4.54 -34.62
C VAL A 63 -6.73 5.54 -34.16
N LEU A 64 -7.98 5.30 -34.55
CA LEU A 64 -9.13 6.06 -34.09
C LEU A 64 -9.38 5.80 -32.60
N TYR A 65 -8.93 6.72 -31.75
CA TYR A 65 -9.09 6.61 -30.30
C TYR A 65 -10.48 7.07 -29.84
N ARG A 66 -10.99 8.16 -30.41
CA ARG A 66 -12.33 8.67 -30.09
C ARG A 66 -13.06 9.07 -31.36
N GLU A 67 -14.21 8.46 -31.59
CA GLU A 67 -15.08 8.79 -32.71
C GLU A 67 -16.12 9.84 -32.32
N ASN A 68 -16.52 10.66 -33.29
CA ASN A 68 -17.69 11.54 -33.24
C ASN A 68 -17.73 12.45 -32.00
N ARG A 69 -16.55 12.88 -31.53
CA ARG A 69 -16.46 13.77 -30.37
C ARG A 69 -16.96 15.14 -30.75
N THR A 70 -17.97 15.64 -30.04
CA THR A 70 -18.35 17.05 -30.16
C THR A 70 -17.16 17.90 -29.76
N LEU A 71 -16.64 18.63 -30.74
CA LEU A 71 -15.59 19.62 -30.53
C LEU A 71 -16.26 20.94 -30.20
N GLY A 72 -17.30 21.34 -30.92
CA GLY A 72 -18.05 22.56 -30.60
C GLY A 72 -19.43 22.59 -31.22
N ASP A 73 -20.23 23.55 -30.79
CA ASP A 73 -21.53 23.84 -31.37
C ASP A 73 -21.89 25.33 -31.31
N THR A 74 -22.73 25.75 -32.25
CA THR A 74 -23.41 27.04 -32.21
C THR A 74 -24.88 26.83 -32.56
N ILE A 75 -25.76 27.38 -31.73
CA ILE A 75 -27.20 27.17 -31.81
C ILE A 75 -27.87 28.56 -31.85
N ASN A 76 -28.77 28.77 -32.80
CA ASN A 76 -29.65 29.93 -32.85
C ASN A 76 -31.11 29.49 -33.09
N SER A 77 -32.03 30.45 -33.28
CA SER A 77 -33.46 30.20 -33.41
C SER A 77 -33.90 29.45 -34.67
N THR A 78 -33.02 29.28 -35.66
CA THR A 78 -33.34 28.67 -36.97
C THR A 78 -32.31 27.65 -37.45
N SER A 79 -31.20 27.48 -36.73
CA SER A 79 -30.12 26.57 -37.10
C SER A 79 -29.26 26.15 -35.90
N ALA A 80 -28.75 24.93 -35.98
CA ALA A 80 -27.64 24.44 -35.17
C ALA A 80 -26.46 24.09 -36.09
N VAL A 81 -25.25 24.41 -35.68
CA VAL A 81 -24.03 23.88 -36.30
C VAL A 81 -23.23 23.17 -35.23
N SER A 82 -22.88 21.91 -35.44
CA SER A 82 -21.98 21.15 -34.58
C SER A 82 -20.71 20.79 -35.34
N VAL A 83 -19.56 21.07 -34.74
CA VAL A 83 -18.26 20.57 -35.20
C VAL A 83 -17.93 19.32 -34.40
N LYS A 84 -17.77 18.21 -35.09
CA LYS A 84 -17.43 16.91 -34.49
C LYS A 84 -16.10 16.40 -35.03
N GLY A 85 -15.40 15.63 -34.21
CA GLY A 85 -14.04 15.19 -34.46
C GLY A 85 -13.85 13.71 -34.21
N ASN A 86 -13.23 13.05 -35.17
CA ASN A 86 -12.60 11.76 -35.02
C ASN A 86 -11.14 11.98 -34.64
N ILE A 87 -10.75 11.57 -33.44
CA ILE A 87 -9.40 11.74 -32.91
C ILE A 87 -8.61 10.47 -33.15
N TYR A 88 -7.61 10.56 -34.01
CA TYR A 88 -6.62 9.55 -34.29
C TYR A 88 -5.33 9.85 -33.54
N VAL A 89 -4.76 8.83 -32.90
CA VAL A 89 -3.50 8.90 -32.15
C VAL A 89 -2.47 7.95 -32.73
N ASN A 90 -1.22 8.08 -32.30
CA ASN A 90 -0.07 7.29 -32.73
C ASN A 90 0.22 7.40 -34.25
N CYS A 91 -0.09 8.56 -34.84
CA CYS A 91 0.07 8.82 -36.27
C CYS A 91 1.49 9.32 -36.57
N LYS A 92 2.44 8.37 -36.75
CA LYS A 92 3.89 8.63 -36.96
C LYS A 92 4.23 9.58 -38.12
N ASN A 93 3.33 9.72 -39.09
CA ASN A 93 3.51 10.61 -40.26
C ASN A 93 3.13 12.07 -40.00
N VAL A 94 2.70 12.40 -38.78
CA VAL A 94 2.31 13.75 -38.37
C VAL A 94 3.37 14.28 -37.39
N THR A 95 3.82 15.53 -37.55
CA THR A 95 4.87 16.08 -36.67
C THR A 95 4.35 16.33 -35.26
N ASP A 96 3.13 16.88 -35.13
CA ASP A 96 2.45 17.12 -33.84
C ASP A 96 0.95 16.85 -33.95
N LEU A 97 0.28 17.62 -34.81
CA LEU A 97 -1.15 17.56 -35.03
C LEU A 97 -1.49 18.00 -36.47
N SER A 98 -2.37 17.25 -37.12
CA SER A 98 -2.95 17.54 -38.42
C SER A 98 -4.47 17.43 -38.33
N ILE A 99 -5.19 18.38 -38.90
CA ILE A 99 -6.65 18.39 -38.94
C ILE A 99 -7.04 18.34 -40.40
N ALA A 100 -7.98 17.46 -40.75
CA ALA A 100 -8.53 17.36 -42.08
C ALA A 100 -10.05 17.40 -42.02
N MET A 101 -10.67 18.14 -42.94
CA MET A 101 -12.12 18.14 -43.09
C MET A 101 -12.57 16.77 -43.63
N ALA A 102 -13.40 16.06 -42.88
CA ALA A 102 -13.95 14.78 -43.28
C ALA A 102 -15.25 14.95 -44.08
N GLY A 103 -16.03 15.99 -43.78
CA GLY A 103 -17.26 16.29 -44.50
C GLY A 103 -18.16 17.31 -43.81
N ARG A 104 -19.26 17.63 -44.46
CA ARG A 104 -20.34 18.47 -43.93
C ARG A 104 -21.67 17.84 -44.30
N GLU A 105 -22.53 17.67 -43.32
CA GLU A 105 -23.90 17.18 -43.48
C GLU A 105 -24.85 18.24 -42.95
N SER A 106 -25.94 18.51 -43.67
CA SER A 106 -26.96 19.46 -43.26
C SER A 106 -28.33 18.83 -43.42
N GLU A 107 -29.15 18.89 -42.37
CA GLU A 107 -30.52 18.38 -42.33
C GLU A 107 -31.45 19.51 -41.87
N THR A 108 -32.61 19.64 -42.50
CA THR A 108 -33.60 20.66 -42.15
C THR A 108 -34.93 20.00 -41.80
N GLU A 109 -35.41 20.24 -40.58
CA GLU A 109 -36.69 19.76 -40.07
C GLU A 109 -37.43 20.95 -39.44
N ASP A 110 -38.72 21.12 -39.74
CA ASP A 110 -39.57 22.19 -39.19
C ASP A 110 -38.94 23.62 -39.21
N ASN A 111 -38.34 24.01 -40.34
CA ASN A 111 -37.60 25.29 -40.53
C ASN A 111 -36.38 25.47 -39.63
N TYR A 112 -35.89 24.39 -39.01
CA TYR A 112 -34.67 24.35 -38.23
C TYR A 112 -33.60 23.55 -38.96
N THR A 113 -32.44 24.15 -39.23
CA THR A 113 -31.36 23.48 -39.98
C THR A 113 -30.22 23.06 -39.06
N THR A 114 -29.97 21.77 -38.95
CA THR A 114 -28.82 21.22 -38.24
C THR A 114 -27.70 20.90 -39.23
N THR A 115 -26.53 21.51 -39.05
CA THR A 115 -25.33 21.24 -39.84
C THR A 115 -24.26 20.59 -38.98
N THR A 116 -23.78 19.40 -39.35
CA THR A 116 -22.64 18.75 -38.72
C THR A 116 -21.42 18.90 -39.62
N VAL A 117 -20.35 19.47 -39.09
CA VAL A 117 -19.03 19.55 -39.73
C VAL A 117 -18.14 18.49 -39.08
N MET A 118 -17.71 17.50 -39.85
CA MET A 118 -16.88 16.41 -39.35
C MET A 118 -15.40 16.66 -39.66
N LEU A 119 -14.55 16.46 -38.65
CA LEU A 119 -13.10 16.61 -38.71
C LEU A 119 -12.42 15.27 -38.41
N ASN A 120 -11.32 14.99 -39.10
CA ASN A 120 -10.36 13.97 -38.70
C ASN A 120 -9.14 14.69 -38.11
N ILE A 121 -8.86 14.43 -36.84
CA ILE A 121 -7.73 15.00 -36.10
C ILE A 121 -6.69 13.89 -35.94
N TYR A 122 -5.54 14.04 -36.58
CA TYR A 122 -4.43 13.10 -36.50
C TYR A 122 -3.34 13.65 -35.58
N MET A 123 -2.95 12.86 -34.58
CA MET A 123 -1.98 13.24 -33.56
C MET A 123 -0.83 12.24 -33.50
N ASN A 124 0.40 12.73 -33.33
CA ASN A 124 1.57 11.88 -33.10
C ASN A 124 1.77 11.54 -31.61
N THR A 125 0.73 11.71 -30.80
CA THR A 125 0.75 11.34 -29.39
C THR A 125 0.61 9.82 -29.26
N PRO A 126 1.34 9.15 -28.35
CA PRO A 126 1.15 7.73 -28.07
C PRO A 126 -0.31 7.38 -27.74
N PHE A 127 -0.69 6.12 -27.97
CA PHE A 127 -1.99 5.63 -27.53
C PHE A 127 -2.11 5.78 -26.00
N PRO A 128 -3.18 6.40 -25.47
CA PRO A 128 -3.22 6.87 -24.08
C PRO A 128 -3.60 5.81 -23.06
N GLU A 129 -3.64 4.53 -23.44
CA GLU A 129 -4.02 3.41 -22.57
C GLU A 129 -2.81 2.52 -22.24
N ILE A 130 -2.85 1.90 -21.07
CA ILE A 130 -1.88 0.87 -20.65
C ILE A 130 -2.40 -0.52 -21.01
N GLU A 131 -1.50 -1.50 -21.02
CA GLU A 131 -1.91 -2.90 -21.08
C GLU A 131 -2.72 -3.23 -19.82
N GLU A 132 -3.98 -3.61 -20.02
CA GLU A 132 -4.90 -3.93 -18.92
C GLU A 132 -5.72 -5.15 -19.32
N LEU A 133 -5.62 -6.19 -18.48
CA LEU A 133 -6.39 -7.42 -18.57
C LEU A 133 -7.42 -7.44 -17.45
N LEU A 134 -8.56 -8.05 -17.73
CA LEU A 134 -9.66 -8.24 -16.81
C LEU A 134 -9.93 -9.73 -16.64
N SER A 135 -10.05 -10.19 -15.40
CA SER A 135 -10.37 -11.57 -15.06
C SER A 135 -11.70 -11.68 -14.32
N GLU A 136 -12.60 -12.51 -14.83
CA GLU A 136 -13.83 -12.91 -14.15
C GLU A 136 -13.64 -14.15 -13.27
N ASN A 137 -12.42 -14.69 -13.18
CA ASN A 137 -12.15 -15.85 -12.35
C ASN A 137 -10.69 -15.85 -11.88
N LEU A 138 -10.49 -15.32 -10.67
CA LEU A 138 -9.25 -15.40 -9.91
C LEU A 138 -9.38 -16.54 -8.91
N THR A 139 -8.56 -17.58 -9.07
CA THR A 139 -8.44 -18.67 -8.10
C THR A 139 -7.08 -18.63 -7.41
N ILE A 140 -7.06 -18.71 -6.09
CA ILE A 140 -5.85 -18.86 -5.27
C ILE A 140 -5.96 -20.16 -4.46
N GLU A 141 -5.06 -21.10 -4.71
CA GLU A 141 -5.08 -22.43 -4.08
C GLU A 141 -3.83 -22.62 -3.21
N TYR A 142 -4.01 -23.20 -2.02
CA TYR A 142 -2.96 -23.49 -1.05
C TYR A 142 -2.90 -24.99 -0.80
N ASP A 143 -1.94 -25.68 -1.40
CA ASP A 143 -1.81 -27.13 -1.34
C ASP A 143 -0.59 -27.59 -0.54
N TYR A 144 -0.77 -28.67 0.22
CA TYR A 144 0.35 -29.32 0.89
C TYR A 144 1.24 -30.01 -0.15
N TYR A 145 2.51 -29.61 -0.23
CA TYR A 145 3.49 -30.25 -1.11
C TYR A 145 4.32 -31.29 -0.35
N ASN A 146 4.90 -30.92 0.79
CA ASN A 146 5.57 -31.82 1.73
C ASN A 146 5.71 -31.17 3.12
N GLU A 147 6.45 -31.82 4.03
CA GLU A 147 6.63 -31.32 5.40
C GLU A 147 7.20 -29.90 5.47
N SER A 148 8.12 -29.56 4.58
CA SER A 148 8.80 -28.25 4.59
C SER A 148 8.15 -27.21 3.69
N TYR A 149 7.41 -27.63 2.66
CA TYR A 149 6.94 -26.74 1.61
C TYR A 149 5.43 -26.87 1.36
N ALA A 150 4.82 -25.73 1.05
CA ALA A 150 3.48 -25.62 0.49
C ALA A 150 3.58 -25.15 -0.96
N LEU A 151 2.57 -25.50 -1.76
CA LEU A 151 2.37 -24.96 -3.09
C LEU A 151 1.24 -23.92 -3.04
N VAL A 152 1.51 -22.71 -3.53
CA VAL A 152 0.50 -21.66 -3.69
C VAL A 152 0.32 -21.43 -5.18
N GLU A 153 -0.86 -21.73 -5.71
CA GLU A 153 -1.18 -21.52 -7.12
C GLU A 153 -2.13 -20.33 -7.29
N VAL A 154 -1.77 -19.40 -8.17
CA VAL A 154 -2.61 -18.25 -8.53
C VAL A 154 -2.97 -18.39 -10.00
N THR A 155 -4.27 -18.48 -10.28
CA THR A 155 -4.79 -18.66 -11.64
C THR A 155 -5.77 -17.55 -11.97
N PHE A 156 -5.50 -16.82 -13.05
CA PHE A 156 -6.43 -15.91 -13.69
C PHE A 156 -6.95 -16.57 -14.96
N SER A 157 -8.25 -16.84 -15.02
CA SER A 157 -8.87 -17.47 -16.20
C SER A 157 -9.97 -16.58 -16.78
N ASN A 158 -10.37 -16.85 -18.01
CA ASN A 158 -11.30 -16.01 -18.79
C ASN A 158 -10.78 -14.56 -18.91
N LEU A 159 -9.51 -14.40 -19.24
CA LEU A 159 -8.93 -13.09 -19.43
C LEU A 159 -9.56 -12.39 -20.64
N THR A 160 -9.88 -11.11 -20.45
CA THR A 160 -10.33 -10.19 -21.50
C THR A 160 -9.47 -8.94 -21.47
N VAL A 161 -9.40 -8.19 -22.58
CA VAL A 161 -8.75 -6.88 -22.58
C VAL A 161 -9.68 -5.80 -22.05
N SER A 162 -9.10 -4.70 -21.55
CA SER A 162 -9.88 -3.57 -21.06
C SER A 162 -10.90 -3.05 -22.09
N PRO A 163 -12.04 -2.50 -21.64
CA PRO A 163 -13.06 -1.98 -22.56
C PRO A 163 -12.56 -0.90 -23.51
N ASP A 164 -11.57 -0.09 -23.10
CA ASP A 164 -11.00 0.95 -23.95
C ASP A 164 -10.17 0.35 -25.09
N ILE A 165 -9.35 -0.68 -24.83
CA ILE A 165 -8.64 -1.42 -25.89
C ILE A 165 -9.64 -2.18 -26.76
N GLY A 166 -10.56 -2.94 -26.16
CA GLY A 166 -11.49 -3.79 -26.88
C GLY A 166 -12.44 -3.01 -27.81
N ARG A 167 -12.86 -1.81 -27.42
CA ARG A 167 -13.68 -0.94 -28.29
C ARG A 167 -12.88 -0.32 -29.43
N VAL A 168 -11.63 0.07 -29.19
CA VAL A 168 -10.79 0.70 -30.21
C VAL A 168 -10.36 -0.30 -31.28
N PHE A 169 -10.03 -1.53 -30.89
CA PHE A 169 -9.49 -2.55 -31.80
C PHE A 169 -10.52 -3.62 -32.19
N GLY A 170 -11.73 -3.57 -31.65
CA GLY A 170 -12.85 -4.41 -32.06
C GLY A 170 -12.83 -5.84 -31.50
N SER A 171 -11.97 -6.15 -30.52
CA SER A 171 -11.89 -7.46 -29.90
C SER A 171 -11.57 -7.40 -28.42
N PHE A 172 -12.31 -8.18 -27.63
CA PHE A 172 -12.06 -8.37 -26.20
C PHE A 172 -11.17 -9.59 -25.91
N ASP A 173 -10.85 -10.39 -26.93
CA ASP A 173 -10.05 -11.60 -26.81
C ASP A 173 -8.54 -11.26 -26.77
N PRO A 174 -7.83 -11.52 -25.66
CA PRO A 174 -6.41 -11.18 -25.51
C PRO A 174 -5.52 -11.88 -26.54
N ALA A 175 -5.92 -13.06 -27.03
CA ALA A 175 -5.13 -13.82 -28.00
C ALA A 175 -4.95 -13.08 -29.34
N GLN A 176 -5.84 -12.15 -29.69
CA GLN A 176 -5.69 -11.33 -30.90
C GLN A 176 -4.54 -10.32 -30.81
N TYR A 177 -4.07 -10.03 -29.59
CA TYR A 177 -2.98 -9.11 -29.29
C TYR A 177 -1.69 -9.85 -28.93
N GLY A 178 -1.67 -11.19 -29.05
CA GLY A 178 -0.55 -12.03 -28.62
C GLY A 178 -0.50 -12.27 -27.11
N TRP A 179 -1.56 -11.91 -26.38
CA TRP A 179 -1.64 -12.02 -24.93
C TRP A 179 -2.35 -13.31 -24.47
N PRO A 180 -2.07 -13.79 -23.25
CA PRO A 180 -2.65 -15.02 -22.73
C PRO A 180 -4.15 -14.86 -22.42
N ARG A 181 -4.91 -15.94 -22.63
CA ARG A 181 -6.31 -16.08 -22.14
C ARG A 181 -6.39 -16.57 -20.68
N GLU A 182 -5.29 -17.11 -20.18
CA GLU A 182 -5.14 -17.62 -18.83
C GLU A 182 -3.71 -17.37 -18.35
N ILE A 183 -3.55 -16.95 -17.10
CA ILE A 183 -2.25 -16.85 -16.44
C ILE A 183 -2.28 -17.75 -15.22
N LYS A 184 -1.42 -18.78 -15.21
CA LYS A 184 -1.23 -19.67 -14.06
C LYS A 184 0.18 -19.54 -13.50
N LEU A 185 0.29 -19.16 -12.23
CA LEU A 185 1.55 -19.00 -11.51
C LEU A 185 1.57 -19.92 -10.30
N SER A 186 2.62 -20.71 -10.15
CA SER A 186 2.77 -21.65 -9.02
C SER A 186 4.00 -21.27 -8.20
N PHE A 187 3.82 -21.18 -6.89
CA PHE A 187 4.86 -20.78 -5.94
C PHE A 187 5.11 -21.89 -4.93
N LEU A 188 6.36 -22.29 -4.77
CA LEU A 188 6.76 -23.19 -3.70
C LEU A 188 7.23 -22.36 -2.50
N VAL A 189 6.50 -22.44 -1.39
CA VAL A 189 6.72 -21.64 -0.19
C VAL A 189 7.24 -22.52 0.94
N ASN A 190 8.38 -22.17 1.52
CA ASN A 190 8.89 -22.84 2.72
C ASN A 190 8.05 -22.42 3.93
N ARG A 191 7.42 -23.40 4.59
CA ARG A 191 6.49 -23.18 5.69
C ARG A 191 7.17 -22.72 6.99
N ASN A 192 8.48 -22.89 7.12
CA ASN A 192 9.22 -22.52 8.32
C ASN A 192 9.71 -21.07 8.29
N ASN A 193 10.15 -20.57 7.12
CA ASN A 193 10.75 -19.25 7.00
C ASN A 193 10.07 -18.33 5.99
N GLY A 194 9.11 -18.82 5.21
CA GLY A 194 8.40 -18.06 4.19
C GLY A 194 9.16 -17.89 2.86
N ASP A 195 10.38 -18.40 2.74
CA ASP A 195 11.16 -18.32 1.50
C ASP A 195 10.38 -18.99 0.36
N SER A 196 10.18 -18.22 -0.70
CA SER A 196 9.29 -18.61 -1.78
C SER A 196 10.01 -18.59 -3.12
N TYR A 197 9.57 -19.49 -3.99
CA TYR A 197 10.13 -19.68 -5.32
C TYR A 197 9.01 -19.76 -6.34
N LEU A 198 9.04 -18.94 -7.38
CA LEU A 198 8.22 -19.16 -8.57
C LEU A 198 8.70 -20.43 -9.27
N ILE A 199 7.78 -21.32 -9.59
CA ILE A 199 8.02 -22.52 -10.38
C ILE A 199 7.75 -22.19 -11.85
N ASP A 200 8.79 -22.33 -12.67
CA ASP A 200 8.73 -22.01 -14.10
C ASP A 200 9.35 -23.15 -14.90
N ASN A 201 8.51 -23.99 -15.51
CA ASN A 201 8.91 -25.12 -16.36
C ASN A 201 10.04 -25.99 -15.77
N GLY A 202 9.89 -26.37 -14.50
CA GLY A 202 10.86 -27.21 -13.78
C GLY A 202 12.05 -26.45 -13.17
N SER A 203 12.18 -25.15 -13.44
CA SER A 203 13.12 -24.26 -12.76
C SER A 203 12.47 -23.58 -11.56
N LYS A 204 13.29 -23.17 -10.57
CA LYS A 204 12.87 -22.40 -9.40
C LYS A 204 13.53 -21.04 -9.43
N ARG A 205 12.74 -19.97 -9.38
CA ARG A 205 13.23 -18.59 -9.26
C ARG A 205 12.88 -18.05 -7.88
N TYR A 206 13.89 -17.69 -7.08
CA TYR A 206 13.66 -17.12 -5.76
C TYR A 206 12.96 -15.77 -5.86
N VAL A 207 11.91 -15.57 -5.06
CA VAL A 207 11.09 -14.35 -5.07
C VAL A 207 11.06 -13.65 -3.71
N GLY A 208 11.71 -14.22 -2.69
CA GLY A 208 11.64 -13.73 -1.33
C GLY A 208 10.45 -14.32 -0.55
N THR A 209 9.88 -13.56 0.38
CA THR A 209 8.76 -13.97 1.23
C THR A 209 7.43 -13.66 0.55
N LEU A 210 6.70 -14.67 0.08
CA LEU A 210 5.45 -14.45 -0.66
C LEU A 210 4.38 -13.81 0.25
N PRO A 211 3.80 -12.65 -0.10
CA PRO A 211 2.80 -11.97 0.73
C PRO A 211 1.46 -12.73 0.84
N LEU A 212 1.28 -13.80 0.07
CA LEU A 212 0.12 -14.69 0.13
C LEU A 212 0.25 -15.81 1.17
N LEU A 213 1.46 -16.11 1.65
CA LEU A 213 1.68 -17.17 2.65
C LEU A 213 2.94 -16.88 3.47
N MET A 214 2.75 -16.42 4.71
CA MET A 214 3.82 -16.22 5.69
C MET A 214 3.58 -17.08 6.93
N PRO A 215 4.64 -17.66 7.54
CA PRO A 215 4.50 -18.42 8.78
C PRO A 215 3.85 -17.61 9.91
N GLN A 216 4.05 -16.29 9.92
CA GLN A 216 3.55 -15.36 10.94
C GLN A 216 2.07 -14.99 10.77
N PHE A 217 1.39 -15.55 9.77
CA PHE A 217 -0.08 -15.54 9.76
C PHE A 217 -0.65 -16.36 10.93
N ASP A 218 0.11 -17.32 11.45
CA ASP A 218 -0.11 -17.87 12.78
C ASP A 218 0.45 -16.90 13.83
N ILE A 219 -0.43 -16.41 14.72
CA ILE A 219 -0.07 -15.49 15.81
C ILE A 219 1.01 -16.04 16.73
N VAL A 220 1.08 -17.35 16.95
CA VAL A 220 2.13 -17.95 17.78
C VAL A 220 3.49 -17.75 17.12
N ASN A 221 3.57 -17.95 15.81
CA ASN A 221 4.80 -17.71 15.05
C ASN A 221 5.14 -16.21 14.97
N TYR A 222 4.14 -15.33 14.89
CA TYR A 222 4.33 -13.89 14.97
C TYR A 222 4.97 -13.48 16.32
N LEU A 223 4.39 -13.93 17.44
CA LEU A 223 4.90 -13.63 18.78
C LEU A 223 6.30 -14.20 19.00
N ASN A 224 6.55 -15.43 18.55
CA ASN A 224 7.90 -16.01 18.59
C ASN A 224 8.90 -15.22 17.73
N SER A 225 8.46 -14.66 16.60
CA SER A 225 9.29 -13.78 15.77
C SER A 225 9.63 -12.48 16.52
N ALA A 226 8.68 -11.90 17.28
CA ALA A 226 8.96 -10.74 18.11
C ALA A 226 10.01 -11.03 19.20
N VAL A 227 9.95 -12.20 19.85
CA VAL A 227 10.98 -12.63 20.82
C VAL A 227 12.35 -12.75 20.16
N LYS A 228 12.41 -13.34 18.96
CA LYS A 228 13.66 -13.46 18.19
C LYS A 228 14.20 -12.07 17.80
N ASN A 229 13.35 -11.20 17.28
CA ASN A 229 13.73 -9.83 16.90
C ASN A 229 14.25 -9.02 18.10
N ALA A 230 13.66 -9.19 19.29
CA ALA A 230 14.14 -8.56 20.52
C ALA A 230 15.54 -9.06 20.89
N TRP A 231 15.78 -10.38 20.77
CA TRP A 231 17.11 -10.96 20.99
C TRP A 231 18.14 -10.43 19.99
N ASP A 232 17.80 -10.44 18.69
CA ASP A 232 18.66 -9.92 17.61
C ASP A 232 19.00 -8.44 17.83
N PHE A 233 18.02 -7.62 18.23
CA PHE A 233 18.23 -6.22 18.58
C PHE A 233 19.23 -6.05 19.74
N VAL A 234 19.08 -6.82 20.81
CA VAL A 234 20.01 -6.78 21.96
C VAL A 234 21.42 -7.16 21.53
N GLN A 235 21.59 -8.21 20.72
CA GLN A 235 22.90 -8.61 20.22
C GLN A 235 23.51 -7.56 19.29
N GLU A 236 22.71 -6.93 18.43
CA GLU A 236 23.17 -5.84 17.55
C GLU A 236 23.71 -4.67 18.35
N VAL A 237 22.98 -4.22 19.39
CA VAL A 237 23.42 -3.11 20.26
C VAL A 237 24.68 -3.50 21.05
N LYS A 238 24.79 -4.76 21.49
CA LYS A 238 26.01 -5.26 22.16
C LYS A 238 27.22 -5.27 21.23
N ALA A 239 27.04 -5.69 19.99
CA ALA A 239 28.09 -5.73 18.98
C ALA A 239 28.46 -4.32 18.48
N ASN A 240 27.48 -3.41 18.41
CA ASN A 240 27.66 -2.03 17.95
C ASN A 240 26.91 -1.02 18.84
N PRO A 241 27.49 -0.68 20.02
CA PRO A 241 26.95 0.32 20.95
C PRO A 241 26.67 1.68 20.33
N TRP A 242 27.41 2.02 19.27
CA TRP A 242 27.40 3.35 18.65
C TRP A 242 26.01 3.76 18.12
N VAL A 243 25.16 2.79 17.75
CA VAL A 243 23.78 3.03 17.33
C VAL A 243 22.98 3.76 18.43
N ILE A 244 23.16 3.34 19.68
CA ILE A 244 22.50 3.97 20.83
C ILE A 244 23.25 5.24 21.24
N GLU A 245 24.59 5.20 21.31
CA GLU A 245 25.40 6.35 21.73
C GLU A 245 25.17 7.59 20.87
N ASN A 246 24.99 7.43 19.56
CA ASN A 246 24.66 8.54 18.66
C ASN A 246 23.33 9.21 19.00
N ILE A 247 22.30 8.42 19.30
CA ILE A 247 20.98 8.93 19.67
C ILE A 247 21.10 9.69 20.99
N ILE A 248 21.83 9.12 21.97
CA ILE A 248 22.08 9.76 23.27
C ILE A 248 22.86 11.06 23.10
N ASN A 249 23.93 11.08 22.31
CA ASN A 249 24.72 12.29 22.06
C ASN A 249 23.88 13.37 21.38
N LYS A 250 23.06 13.00 20.38
CA LYS A 250 22.12 13.92 19.75
C LYS A 250 21.11 14.49 20.75
N ALA A 251 20.58 13.66 21.65
CA ALA A 251 19.70 14.12 22.72
C ALA A 251 20.42 15.05 23.71
N LYS A 252 21.69 14.80 24.05
CA LYS A 252 22.49 15.66 24.94
C LYS A 252 22.88 17.00 24.34
N MET A 253 23.07 17.05 23.02
CA MET A 253 23.36 18.28 22.29
C MET A 253 22.12 19.16 22.07
N SER A 254 20.92 18.64 22.36
CA SER A 254 19.69 19.40 22.26
C SER A 254 19.63 20.47 23.36
N SER A 255 19.18 21.68 22.99
CA SER A 255 19.17 22.85 23.88
C SER A 255 18.01 22.90 24.87
N ASP A 256 17.01 22.03 24.74
CA ASP A 256 15.82 22.00 25.60
C ASP A 256 15.44 20.56 26.00
N PRO A 257 15.06 20.32 27.28
CA PRO A 257 14.64 19.00 27.77
C PRO A 257 13.50 18.34 26.97
N THR A 258 12.59 19.13 26.40
CA THR A 258 11.46 18.63 25.59
C THR A 258 11.97 17.99 24.30
N THR A 259 12.94 18.64 23.66
CA THR A 259 13.59 18.15 22.44
C THR A 259 14.40 16.88 22.70
N SER A 260 15.16 16.83 23.80
CA SER A 260 15.88 15.61 24.23
C SER A 260 14.92 14.45 24.48
N SER A 261 13.81 14.70 25.18
CA SER A 261 12.76 13.70 25.45
C SER A 261 12.10 13.21 24.16
N THR A 262 11.88 14.11 23.20
CA THR A 262 11.32 13.76 21.88
C THR A 262 12.27 12.86 21.09
N ILE A 263 13.57 13.15 21.09
CA ILE A 263 14.59 12.31 20.42
C ILE A 263 14.60 10.91 21.02
N ILE A 264 14.61 10.80 22.36
CA ILE A 264 14.60 9.50 23.05
C ILE A 264 13.30 8.76 22.77
N SER A 265 12.14 9.40 22.95
CA SER A 265 10.83 8.80 22.72
C SER A 265 10.67 8.30 21.29
N ASN A 266 11.07 9.08 20.28
CA ASN A 266 11.01 8.66 18.88
C ASN A 266 11.93 7.47 18.59
N ALA A 267 13.12 7.43 19.19
CA ALA A 267 14.01 6.28 19.08
C ALA A 267 13.40 5.03 19.73
N THR A 268 12.84 5.17 20.93
CA THR A 268 12.14 4.09 21.63
C THR A 268 10.97 3.56 20.80
N LEU A 269 10.11 4.43 20.27
CA LEU A 269 8.99 4.05 19.38
C LEU A 269 9.49 3.27 18.16
N ASN A 270 10.57 3.74 17.52
CA ASN A 270 11.16 3.07 16.37
C ASN A 270 11.71 1.68 16.73
N PHE A 271 12.32 1.50 17.91
CA PHE A 271 12.82 0.22 18.36
C PHE A 271 11.70 -0.74 18.76
N THR A 272 10.66 -0.27 19.46
CA THR A 272 9.45 -1.04 19.74
C THR A 272 8.82 -1.54 18.44
N TYR A 273 8.62 -0.63 17.48
CA TYR A 273 8.10 -0.98 16.16
C TYR A 273 8.99 -2.00 15.46
N ARG A 274 10.32 -1.81 15.46
CA ARG A 274 11.26 -2.75 14.84
C ARG A 274 11.17 -4.17 15.41
N ILE A 275 10.91 -4.32 16.71
CA ILE A 275 10.83 -5.62 17.37
C ILE A 275 9.53 -6.35 17.01
N PHE A 276 8.40 -5.66 17.01
CA PHE A 276 7.09 -6.26 16.68
C PHE A 276 6.81 -6.31 15.17
N SER A 277 7.52 -5.52 14.37
CA SER A 277 7.45 -5.52 12.90
C SER A 277 8.12 -6.78 12.35
N VAL A 278 7.32 -7.70 11.80
CA VAL A 278 7.85 -8.83 11.04
C VAL A 278 8.13 -8.35 9.62
N LYS A 279 9.43 -8.32 9.28
CA LYS A 279 9.90 -7.87 7.97
C LYS A 279 10.33 -9.04 7.10
N GLY A 280 9.96 -8.97 5.83
CA GLY A 280 10.44 -9.85 4.78
C GLY A 280 11.03 -9.04 3.62
N ILE A 281 11.59 -9.73 2.64
CA ILE A 281 11.93 -9.15 1.35
C ILE A 281 11.14 -9.93 0.32
N TYR A 282 10.40 -9.26 -0.55
CA TYR A 282 9.67 -9.87 -1.66
C TYR A 282 9.94 -9.07 -2.93
N LEU A 283 10.41 -9.75 -3.98
CA LEU A 283 10.83 -9.12 -5.25
C LEU A 283 11.83 -7.96 -5.05
N GLY A 284 12.71 -8.08 -4.06
CA GLY A 284 13.68 -7.03 -3.69
C GLY A 284 13.10 -5.85 -2.90
N LEU A 285 11.78 -5.85 -2.63
CA LEU A 285 11.11 -4.83 -1.83
C LEU A 285 10.97 -5.32 -0.38
N PRO A 286 11.20 -4.46 0.62
CA PRO A 286 10.86 -4.82 1.98
C PRO A 286 9.35 -4.99 2.08
N ILE A 287 8.89 -6.01 2.78
CA ILE A 287 7.48 -6.17 3.15
C ILE A 287 7.37 -6.24 4.65
N GLU A 288 6.22 -5.82 5.16
CA GLU A 288 5.93 -5.78 6.57
C GLU A 288 4.57 -6.42 6.84
N LEU A 289 4.52 -7.29 7.83
CA LEU A 289 3.27 -7.80 8.39
C LEU A 289 2.84 -6.87 9.53
N ALA A 290 1.69 -6.21 9.35
CA ALA A 290 1.08 -5.41 10.40
C ALA A 290 -0.01 -6.21 11.12
N ALA A 291 0.01 -6.17 12.44
CA ALA A 291 -1.07 -6.66 13.28
C ALA A 291 -2.19 -5.61 13.32
N GLU A 292 -3.38 -5.94 12.79
CA GLU A 292 -4.54 -5.05 12.76
C GLU A 292 -5.64 -5.52 13.70
N GLY A 293 -5.33 -5.62 15.00
CA GLY A 293 -6.28 -5.95 16.08
C GLY A 293 -6.94 -7.34 15.99
N ASN A 294 -7.77 -7.55 14.97
CA ASN A 294 -8.52 -8.78 14.66
C ASN A 294 -8.02 -9.50 13.39
N GLY A 295 -6.92 -9.04 12.80
CA GLY A 295 -6.40 -9.62 11.57
C GLY A 295 -4.97 -9.19 11.28
N PHE A 296 -4.54 -9.49 10.08
CA PHE A 296 -3.18 -9.23 9.64
C PHE A 296 -3.19 -8.83 8.17
N SER A 297 -2.26 -7.94 7.84
CA SER A 297 -2.11 -7.38 6.51
C SER A 297 -0.63 -7.30 6.19
N VAL A 298 -0.30 -7.59 4.94
CA VAL A 298 1.06 -7.46 4.43
C VAL A 298 1.14 -6.22 3.56
N TYR A 299 2.06 -5.33 3.91
CA TYR A 299 2.31 -4.09 3.20
C TYR A 299 3.72 -4.05 2.64
N ALA A 300 3.86 -3.61 1.39
CA ALA A 300 5.12 -3.10 0.87
C ALA A 300 5.17 -1.56 1.00
N PRO A 301 6.35 -0.93 1.17
CA PRO A 301 6.48 0.51 1.13
C PRO A 301 5.98 1.09 -0.19
N MET A 302 5.75 2.40 -0.16
CA MET A 302 5.29 3.15 -1.32
C MET A 302 6.29 3.08 -2.48
N VAL A 303 5.88 2.53 -3.61
CA VAL A 303 6.62 2.55 -4.88
C VAL A 303 5.73 3.21 -5.92
N ASN A 304 6.29 4.11 -6.72
CA ASN A 304 5.57 4.74 -7.82
C ASN A 304 5.53 3.80 -9.02
N PHE A 305 4.42 3.08 -9.19
CA PHE A 305 4.18 2.21 -10.35
C PHE A 305 3.36 2.88 -11.46
N TRP A 306 3.00 4.14 -11.26
CA TRP A 306 2.22 4.90 -12.22
C TRP A 306 3.04 5.37 -13.42
N VAL A 307 2.36 5.55 -14.55
CA VAL A 307 2.91 6.13 -15.78
C VAL A 307 2.13 7.38 -16.13
N THR A 308 2.85 8.42 -16.59
CA THR A 308 2.20 9.58 -17.19
C THR A 308 1.87 9.26 -18.64
N MET A 309 0.58 9.17 -18.95
CA MET A 309 0.13 9.02 -20.34
C MET A 309 -0.45 10.34 -20.85
N PRO A 310 0.00 10.84 -22.01
CA PRO A 310 -0.61 12.00 -22.64
C PRO A 310 -1.94 11.58 -23.26
N THR A 311 -3.05 12.09 -22.72
CA THR A 311 -4.40 11.87 -23.28
C THR A 311 -4.84 13.08 -24.07
N PRO A 312 -5.28 12.92 -25.33
CA PRO A 312 -5.86 14.03 -26.07
C PRO A 312 -7.17 14.46 -25.41
N TRP A 313 -7.27 15.75 -25.07
CA TRP A 313 -8.45 16.35 -24.47
C TRP A 313 -8.90 17.58 -25.27
N VAL A 314 -10.20 17.86 -25.21
CA VAL A 314 -10.83 19.00 -25.87
C VAL A 314 -11.30 19.99 -24.81
N ASP A 315 -10.81 21.21 -24.87
CA ASP A 315 -11.28 22.32 -24.03
C ASP A 315 -12.55 22.93 -24.63
N ILE A 316 -13.70 22.36 -24.26
CA ILE A 316 -15.02 22.82 -24.73
C ILE A 316 -15.28 24.28 -24.33
N SER A 317 -14.73 24.74 -23.20
CA SER A 317 -14.85 26.12 -22.73
C SER A 317 -14.20 27.14 -23.66
N ASN A 318 -13.02 26.83 -24.20
CA ASN A 318 -12.33 27.70 -25.16
C ASN A 318 -12.97 27.68 -26.57
N ILE A 319 -13.86 26.73 -26.85
CA ILE A 319 -14.55 26.57 -28.13
C ILE A 319 -15.79 27.47 -28.25
N LEU A 320 -16.36 27.91 -27.12
CA LEU A 320 -17.44 28.90 -27.10
C LEU A 320 -16.96 30.35 -27.36
N SER A 321 -15.66 30.54 -27.61
CA SER A 321 -15.07 31.82 -27.98
C SER A 321 -15.66 32.34 -29.29
N ASN A 322 -15.78 33.67 -29.40
CA ASN A 322 -16.24 34.32 -30.64
C ASN A 322 -15.37 33.93 -31.84
N ASP A 323 -14.06 33.79 -31.63
CA ASP A 323 -13.09 33.37 -32.65
C ASP A 323 -13.44 32.02 -33.31
N THR A 324 -13.90 31.05 -32.51
CA THR A 324 -14.26 29.72 -33.03
C THR A 324 -15.58 29.75 -33.78
N LYS A 325 -16.55 30.54 -33.30
CA LYS A 325 -17.83 30.74 -34.00
C LYS A 325 -17.63 31.44 -35.35
N GLU A 326 -16.80 32.49 -35.39
CA GLU A 326 -16.44 33.18 -36.63
C GLU A 326 -15.73 32.24 -37.61
N ALA A 327 -14.82 31.39 -37.12
CA ALA A 327 -14.15 30.40 -37.95
C ALA A 327 -15.12 29.36 -38.55
N ILE A 328 -16.11 28.90 -37.77
CA ILE A 328 -17.17 27.98 -38.24
C ILE A 328 -18.03 28.63 -39.33
N ILE A 329 -18.50 29.87 -39.09
CA ILE A 329 -19.32 30.61 -40.06
C ILE A 329 -18.53 30.85 -41.35
N LYS A 330 -17.28 31.31 -41.23
CA LYS A 330 -16.40 31.54 -42.37
C LYS A 330 -16.18 30.27 -43.19
N TYR A 331 -15.98 29.13 -42.55
CA TYR A 331 -15.88 27.84 -43.24
C TYR A 331 -17.19 27.49 -43.99
N ILE A 332 -18.35 27.68 -43.35
CA ILE A 332 -19.65 27.41 -43.96
C ILE A 332 -19.91 28.29 -45.19
N GLU A 333 -19.51 29.55 -45.15
CA GLU A 333 -19.74 30.54 -46.21
C GLU A 333 -18.73 30.43 -47.37
N THR A 334 -17.47 30.12 -47.06
CA THR A 334 -16.36 30.23 -48.04
C THR A 334 -15.72 28.89 -48.41
N GLY A 335 -15.96 27.83 -47.62
CA GLY A 335 -15.26 26.56 -47.75
C GLY A 335 -13.80 26.58 -47.29
N ASN A 336 -13.27 27.72 -46.82
CA ASN A 336 -11.89 27.83 -46.33
C ASN A 336 -11.77 27.23 -44.92
N SER A 337 -10.99 26.16 -44.76
CA SER A 337 -10.80 25.43 -43.50
C SER A 337 -9.69 25.99 -42.61
N ASP A 338 -8.79 26.85 -43.09
CA ASP A 338 -7.59 27.28 -42.36
C ASP A 338 -7.91 27.91 -40.99
N ALA A 339 -8.94 28.75 -40.94
CA ALA A 339 -9.37 29.43 -39.72
C ALA A 339 -9.99 28.45 -38.72
N LEU A 340 -10.78 27.48 -39.21
CA LEU A 340 -11.43 26.47 -38.39
C LEU A 340 -10.39 25.49 -37.83
N GLU A 341 -9.46 25.00 -38.65
CA GLU A 341 -8.35 24.15 -38.21
C GLU A 341 -7.48 24.84 -37.17
N SER A 342 -7.16 26.12 -37.37
CA SER A 342 -6.38 26.91 -36.41
C SER A 342 -7.09 27.09 -35.08
N SER A 343 -8.41 27.30 -35.10
CA SER A 343 -9.24 27.40 -33.89
C SER A 343 -9.29 26.06 -33.15
N ILE A 344 -9.58 24.95 -33.84
CA ILE A 344 -9.64 23.61 -33.24
C ILE A 344 -8.28 23.18 -32.69
N ARG A 345 -7.18 23.52 -33.35
CA ARG A 345 -5.83 23.26 -32.82
C ARG A 345 -5.60 23.90 -31.44
N ARG A 346 -6.15 25.08 -31.18
CA ARG A 346 -6.01 25.79 -29.90
C ARG A 346 -6.83 25.17 -28.77
N THR A 347 -7.83 24.36 -29.13
CA THR A 347 -8.78 23.80 -28.16
C THR A 347 -8.42 22.37 -27.80
N LEU A 348 -7.57 21.72 -28.59
CA LEU A 348 -6.95 20.46 -28.29
C LEU A 348 -5.74 20.67 -27.37
N TYR A 349 -5.72 19.98 -26.24
CA TYR A 349 -4.56 19.94 -25.37
C TYR A 349 -4.30 18.53 -24.84
N LEU A 350 -3.06 18.27 -24.46
CA LEU A 350 -2.68 17.00 -23.85
C LEU A 350 -2.90 17.08 -22.34
N LYS A 351 -3.84 16.28 -21.84
CA LYS A 351 -4.00 16.06 -20.41
C LYS A 351 -3.02 14.98 -19.97
N LYS A 352 -2.23 15.26 -18.94
CA LYS A 352 -1.45 14.22 -18.25
C LYS A 352 -2.42 13.39 -17.42
N LEU A 353 -2.55 12.11 -17.75
CA LEU A 353 -3.20 11.14 -16.88
C LEU A 353 -2.14 10.37 -16.10
N TYR A 354 -2.41 10.20 -14.81
CA TYR A 354 -1.65 9.33 -13.92
C TYR A 354 -2.46 8.06 -13.79
N LEU A 355 -1.97 6.97 -14.37
CA LEU A 355 -2.55 5.63 -14.21
C LEU A 355 -1.56 4.78 -13.43
N PRO A 356 -2.01 3.87 -12.56
CA PRO A 356 -3.40 3.50 -12.29
C PRO A 356 -4.09 4.37 -11.22
N SER A 357 -5.43 4.41 -11.23
CA SER A 357 -6.33 5.19 -10.34
C SER A 357 -6.34 4.71 -8.87
N LEU A 358 -5.25 4.10 -8.42
CA LEU A 358 -5.06 3.68 -7.05
C LEU A 358 -4.61 4.90 -6.25
N PHE A 359 -5.41 5.33 -5.29
CA PHE A 359 -5.03 6.39 -4.33
C PHE A 359 -3.88 5.97 -3.40
N THR A 360 -3.32 4.76 -3.59
CA THR A 360 -2.26 4.19 -2.79
C THR A 360 -1.02 3.99 -3.67
N ASN A 361 0.15 4.30 -3.12
CA ASN A 361 1.44 3.95 -3.72
C ASN A 361 1.90 2.55 -3.27
N HIS A 362 1.05 1.76 -2.64
CA HIS A 362 1.40 0.43 -2.14
C HIS A 362 1.33 -0.57 -3.28
N LEU A 363 2.46 -1.19 -3.62
CA LEU A 363 2.52 -2.32 -4.56
C LEU A 363 1.90 -3.60 -3.98
N ILE A 364 1.92 -3.73 -2.66
CA ILE A 364 1.40 -4.88 -1.94
C ILE A 364 0.63 -4.34 -0.75
N ALA A 365 -0.64 -4.69 -0.70
CA ALA A 365 -1.55 -4.50 0.41
C ALA A 365 -2.54 -5.66 0.33
N THR A 366 -2.30 -6.71 1.11
CA THR A 366 -3.11 -7.93 1.06
C THR A 366 -3.47 -8.39 2.46
N TYR A 367 -4.70 -8.90 2.57
CA TYR A 367 -5.15 -9.67 3.73
C TYR A 367 -5.09 -11.15 3.40
N ILE A 368 -5.24 -11.98 4.43
CA ILE A 368 -5.39 -13.43 4.24
C ILE A 368 -6.58 -13.89 5.08
N PRO A 369 -7.60 -14.50 4.48
CA PRO A 369 -7.73 -14.72 3.03
C PRO A 369 -7.67 -13.41 2.23
N PRO A 370 -7.12 -13.44 1.00
CA PRO A 370 -7.23 -12.30 0.09
C PRO A 370 -8.69 -11.85 0.00
N LYS A 371 -8.92 -10.55 -0.09
CA LYS A 371 -10.28 -10.00 -0.04
C LYS A 371 -10.44 -8.80 -0.98
N PRO A 372 -11.68 -8.35 -1.25
CA PRO A 372 -11.91 -7.13 -1.99
C PRO A 372 -11.21 -5.93 -1.34
N GLY A 373 -10.46 -5.18 -2.14
CA GLY A 373 -9.57 -4.10 -1.72
C GLY A 373 -8.09 -4.43 -1.92
N ASP A 374 -7.73 -5.71 -2.01
CA ASP A 374 -6.34 -6.15 -2.06
C ASP A 374 -5.64 -5.79 -3.37
N ILE A 375 -4.35 -5.45 -3.23
CA ILE A 375 -3.43 -5.13 -4.32
C ILE A 375 -2.21 -6.02 -4.14
N ILE A 376 -1.89 -6.84 -5.14
CA ILE A 376 -0.81 -7.81 -5.06
C ILE A 376 -0.02 -7.77 -6.38
N VAL A 377 1.32 -7.83 -6.25
CA VAL A 377 2.23 -8.00 -7.38
C VAL A 377 2.77 -9.42 -7.41
N LEU A 378 2.73 -10.06 -8.57
CA LEU A 378 3.29 -11.39 -8.79
C LEU A 378 4.32 -11.35 -9.93
N PRO A 379 5.44 -12.07 -9.82
CA PRO A 379 6.34 -12.29 -10.94
C PRO A 379 5.72 -13.24 -11.97
N LEU A 380 6.00 -13.01 -13.24
CA LEU A 380 5.54 -13.84 -14.35
C LEU A 380 6.47 -15.03 -14.61
N SER A 381 5.99 -16.13 -15.17
CA SER A 381 6.87 -17.15 -15.76
C SER A 381 7.42 -16.63 -17.11
N ARG A 382 8.53 -17.19 -17.60
CA ARG A 382 9.14 -16.77 -18.87
C ARG A 382 8.18 -16.73 -20.05
N GLU A 383 7.28 -17.71 -20.12
CA GLU A 383 6.24 -17.77 -21.15
C GLU A 383 5.38 -16.50 -21.16
N TYR A 384 4.91 -16.05 -19.99
CA TYR A 384 4.08 -14.85 -19.90
C TYR A 384 4.93 -13.57 -19.97
N GLU A 385 6.19 -13.60 -19.55
CA GLU A 385 7.11 -12.46 -19.71
C GLU A 385 7.29 -12.11 -21.19
N GLU A 386 7.43 -13.11 -22.04
CA GLU A 386 7.54 -12.94 -23.50
C GLU A 386 6.23 -12.47 -24.14
N GLN A 387 5.09 -13.01 -23.73
CA GLN A 387 3.78 -12.65 -24.29
C GLN A 387 3.33 -11.23 -23.91
N LEU A 388 3.61 -10.80 -22.67
CA LEU A 388 3.18 -9.49 -22.15
C LEU A 388 4.28 -8.42 -22.21
N ASN A 389 5.50 -8.78 -22.63
CA ASN A 389 6.67 -7.89 -22.57
C ASN A 389 6.82 -7.20 -21.18
N ALA A 390 6.60 -7.99 -20.13
CA ALA A 390 6.50 -7.55 -18.75
C ALA A 390 7.21 -8.55 -17.83
N SER A 391 7.66 -8.12 -16.65
CA SER A 391 8.32 -9.00 -15.67
C SER A 391 7.39 -9.40 -14.53
N TYR A 392 6.38 -8.57 -14.27
CA TYR A 392 5.42 -8.76 -13.19
C TYR A 392 4.01 -8.45 -13.67
N ILE A 393 3.03 -8.89 -12.90
CA ILE A 393 1.65 -8.40 -12.97
C ILE A 393 1.27 -7.81 -11.62
N LEU A 394 0.59 -6.67 -11.64
CA LEU A 394 -0.13 -6.14 -10.49
C LEU A 394 -1.60 -6.42 -10.71
N PHE A 395 -2.24 -7.11 -9.77
CA PHE A 395 -3.68 -7.29 -9.81
C PHE A 395 -4.36 -6.65 -8.62
N ARG A 396 -5.57 -6.15 -8.86
CA ARG A 396 -6.41 -5.50 -7.86
C ARG A 396 -7.77 -6.18 -7.81
N ILE A 397 -8.12 -6.67 -6.64
CA ILE A 397 -9.46 -7.18 -6.35
C ILE A 397 -10.31 -5.97 -5.97
N THR A 398 -11.09 -5.40 -6.87
CA THR A 398 -11.89 -4.21 -6.52
C THR A 398 -12.98 -4.57 -5.51
N LEU A 399 -13.55 -3.58 -4.81
CA LEU A 399 -14.65 -3.81 -3.87
C LEU A 399 -15.85 -4.53 -4.53
N GLY A 400 -16.07 -4.30 -5.83
CA GLY A 400 -17.11 -4.95 -6.62
C GLY A 400 -16.69 -6.28 -7.28
N SER A 401 -15.46 -6.75 -7.09
CA SER A 401 -14.90 -7.96 -7.72
C SER A 401 -14.98 -9.22 -6.86
N GLY A 402 -15.51 -9.14 -5.63
CA GLY A 402 -15.40 -10.23 -4.66
C GLY A 402 -15.99 -11.57 -5.11
N GLN A 403 -17.01 -11.55 -5.97
CA GLN A 403 -17.62 -12.77 -6.53
C GLN A 403 -16.71 -13.55 -7.49
N TYR A 404 -15.67 -12.90 -8.02
CA TYR A 404 -14.70 -13.49 -8.94
C TYR A 404 -13.47 -14.04 -8.23
N LEU A 405 -13.39 -13.87 -6.89
CA LEU A 405 -12.32 -14.40 -6.07
C LEU A 405 -12.73 -15.75 -5.48
N HIS A 406 -11.98 -16.78 -5.81
CA HIS A 406 -12.13 -18.12 -5.29
C HIS A 406 -10.86 -18.53 -4.55
N VAL A 407 -10.97 -18.84 -3.26
CA VAL A 407 -9.81 -19.24 -2.46
C VAL A 407 -10.01 -20.63 -1.90
N LYS A 408 -9.03 -21.52 -2.12
CA LYS A 408 -9.07 -22.92 -1.67
C LYS A 408 -7.90 -23.20 -0.74
N TYR A 409 -8.20 -23.81 0.40
CA TYR A 409 -7.23 -24.05 1.46
C TYR A 409 -7.08 -25.54 1.76
N ASP A 410 -5.84 -26.03 1.77
CA ASP A 410 -5.47 -27.22 2.53
C ASP A 410 -5.21 -26.81 3.99
N PRO A 411 -6.01 -27.29 4.97
CA PRO A 411 -5.85 -26.94 6.38
C PRO A 411 -4.52 -27.41 6.98
N ARG A 412 -3.79 -28.32 6.31
CA ARG A 412 -2.42 -28.69 6.70
C ARG A 412 -1.41 -27.59 6.39
N VAL A 413 -1.70 -26.73 5.41
CA VAL A 413 -0.86 -25.58 5.03
C VAL A 413 -1.27 -24.35 5.81
N LEU A 414 -2.53 -23.95 5.66
CA LEU A 414 -3.10 -22.75 6.28
C LEU A 414 -4.58 -23.00 6.52
N ASP A 415 -4.99 -22.82 7.78
CA ASP A 415 -6.39 -22.79 8.18
C ASP A 415 -6.75 -21.34 8.56
N PRO A 416 -7.42 -20.59 7.68
CA PRO A 416 -7.75 -19.18 7.94
C PRO A 416 -8.65 -19.00 9.15
N GLN A 417 -9.57 -19.93 9.42
CA GLN A 417 -10.46 -19.84 10.58
C GLN A 417 -9.68 -19.99 11.87
N LYS A 418 -8.80 -21.00 11.93
CA LYS A 418 -7.91 -21.19 13.06
C LYS A 418 -6.96 -20.01 13.26
N ALA A 419 -6.42 -19.46 12.18
CA ALA A 419 -5.58 -18.26 12.24
C ALA A 419 -6.36 -17.07 12.80
N GLU A 420 -7.56 -16.79 12.27
CA GLU A 420 -8.43 -15.70 12.72
C GLU A 420 -8.83 -15.86 14.20
N GLU A 421 -9.19 -17.08 14.63
CA GLU A 421 -9.47 -17.38 16.04
C GLU A 421 -8.25 -17.18 16.94
N GLY A 422 -7.07 -17.60 16.48
CA GLY A 422 -5.79 -17.34 17.16
C GLY A 422 -5.56 -15.84 17.35
N TRP A 423 -5.69 -15.05 16.28
CA TRP A 423 -5.55 -13.59 16.32
C TRP A 423 -6.60 -12.94 17.23
N LYS A 424 -7.86 -13.37 17.20
CA LYS A 424 -8.89 -12.88 18.13
C LYS A 424 -8.54 -13.18 19.60
N ARG A 425 -7.92 -14.34 19.85
CA ARG A 425 -7.58 -14.79 21.21
C ARG A 425 -6.34 -14.09 21.77
N TYR A 426 -5.29 -13.95 20.96
CA TYR A 426 -3.97 -13.51 21.43
C TYR A 426 -3.57 -12.11 20.92
N GLY A 427 -4.19 -11.64 19.83
CA GLY A 427 -3.87 -10.35 19.20
C GLY A 427 -4.10 -9.16 20.13
N SER A 428 -5.09 -9.24 21.04
CA SER A 428 -5.32 -8.21 22.05
C SER A 428 -4.18 -8.03 23.06
N CYS A 429 -3.27 -9.01 23.18
CA CYS A 429 -2.06 -8.87 24.00
C CYS A 429 -1.05 -7.91 23.36
N VAL A 430 -0.99 -7.83 22.03
CA VAL A 430 0.11 -7.17 21.30
C VAL A 430 0.29 -5.70 21.73
N PRO A 431 -0.76 -4.86 21.82
CA PRO A 431 -0.60 -3.48 22.27
C PRO A 431 -0.08 -3.35 23.71
N LEU A 432 -0.41 -4.32 24.58
CA LEU A 432 0.10 -4.33 25.96
C LEU A 432 1.59 -4.66 25.98
N MET A 433 2.02 -5.67 25.20
CA MET A 433 3.43 -6.04 25.08
C MET A 433 4.26 -4.93 24.46
N GLU A 434 3.73 -4.23 23.43
CA GLU A 434 4.37 -3.06 22.85
C GLU A 434 4.55 -1.93 23.87
N SER A 435 3.53 -1.70 24.71
CA SER A 435 3.58 -0.72 25.81
C SER A 435 4.63 -1.08 26.86
N ASP A 436 4.69 -2.35 27.28
CA ASP A 436 5.68 -2.82 28.25
C ASP A 436 7.11 -2.79 27.69
N LEU A 437 7.28 -3.17 26.42
CA LEU A 437 8.56 -3.02 25.71
C LEU A 437 8.97 -1.54 25.60
N PHE A 438 8.04 -0.65 25.23
CA PHE A 438 8.31 0.79 25.16
C PHE A 438 8.80 1.35 26.49
N ARG A 439 8.20 0.92 27.60
CA ARG A 439 8.65 1.28 28.96
C ARG A 439 10.06 0.75 29.23
N SER A 440 10.32 -0.53 28.97
CA SER A 440 11.63 -1.17 29.17
C SER A 440 12.73 -0.48 28.35
N LEU A 441 12.48 -0.20 27.08
CA LEU A 441 13.38 0.56 26.20
C LEU A 441 13.56 2.00 26.67
N SER A 442 12.51 2.68 27.14
CA SER A 442 12.62 4.04 27.68
C SER A 442 13.50 4.10 28.93
N ASP A 443 13.35 3.12 29.84
CA ASP A 443 14.17 3.01 31.05
C ASP A 443 15.65 2.72 30.71
N PHE A 444 15.90 1.91 29.69
CA PHE A 444 17.24 1.68 29.14
C PHE A 444 17.83 2.96 28.52
N MET A 445 17.09 3.65 27.65
CA MET A 445 17.56 4.86 26.96
C MET A 445 17.80 6.02 27.93
N ASN A 446 16.94 6.21 28.92
CA ASN A 446 17.11 7.25 29.95
C ASN A 446 18.29 6.95 30.87
N ASP A 447 18.57 5.68 31.17
CA ASP A 447 19.78 5.28 31.90
C ASP A 447 21.05 5.62 31.10
N ALA A 448 21.06 5.27 29.81
CA ALA A 448 22.16 5.60 28.92
C ALA A 448 22.35 7.12 28.77
N PHE A 449 21.24 7.88 28.73
CA PHE A 449 21.26 9.33 28.69
C PHE A 449 21.89 9.93 29.95
N THR A 450 21.41 9.54 31.12
CA THR A 450 21.85 10.09 32.43
C THR A 450 23.27 9.69 32.79
N THR A 451 23.63 8.43 32.59
CA THR A 451 24.96 7.90 32.95
C THR A 451 26.02 8.12 31.86
N GLY A 452 25.58 8.30 30.60
CA GLY A 452 26.46 8.36 29.44
C GLY A 452 27.09 7.03 29.04
N LYS A 453 26.60 5.90 29.57
CA LYS A 453 27.09 4.55 29.25
C LYS A 453 25.94 3.60 29.02
N ILE A 454 26.14 2.60 28.16
CA ILE A 454 25.15 1.53 27.94
C ILE A 454 25.18 0.56 29.12
N ASN A 455 24.04 0.44 29.81
CA ASN A 455 23.84 -0.54 30.87
C ASN A 455 23.38 -1.88 30.28
N GLN A 456 24.28 -2.85 30.29
CA GLN A 456 24.07 -4.16 29.68
C GLN A 456 22.91 -4.94 30.32
N THR A 457 22.71 -4.82 31.64
CA THR A 457 21.60 -5.48 32.34
C THR A 457 20.25 -4.91 31.90
N LYS A 458 20.16 -3.58 31.76
CA LYS A 458 18.93 -2.95 31.24
C LYS A 458 18.68 -3.28 29.77
N LEU A 459 19.74 -3.43 28.97
CA LEU A 459 19.62 -3.89 27.59
C LEU A 459 19.11 -5.34 27.53
N ASP A 460 19.62 -6.24 28.36
CA ASP A 460 19.13 -7.62 28.44
C ASP A 460 17.66 -7.71 28.90
N ASN A 461 17.22 -6.80 29.77
CA ASN A 461 15.82 -6.71 30.18
C ASN A 461 14.87 -6.43 29.01
N VAL A 462 15.32 -5.77 27.94
CA VAL A 462 14.49 -5.54 26.74
C VAL A 462 14.04 -6.87 26.14
N TYR A 463 14.97 -7.82 25.97
CA TYR A 463 14.65 -9.17 25.48
C TYR A 463 13.78 -9.94 26.49
N LEU A 464 14.12 -9.88 27.78
CA LEU A 464 13.38 -10.61 28.82
C LEU A 464 11.93 -10.14 28.92
N THR A 465 11.67 -8.82 28.83
CA THR A 465 10.30 -8.27 28.81
C THR A 465 9.45 -8.91 27.71
N VAL A 466 9.95 -8.90 26.47
CA VAL A 466 9.20 -9.48 25.33
C VAL A 466 8.97 -10.98 25.53
N LYS A 467 9.99 -11.71 25.96
CA LYS A 467 9.89 -13.16 26.20
C LYS A 467 8.86 -13.50 27.28
N GLU A 468 8.92 -12.82 28.42
CA GLU A 468 8.00 -13.04 29.53
C GLU A 468 6.56 -12.73 29.14
N ASP A 469 6.34 -11.62 28.43
CA ASP A 469 4.98 -11.22 28.07
C ASP A 469 4.38 -12.10 26.97
N VAL A 470 5.21 -12.60 26.04
CA VAL A 470 4.79 -13.62 25.06
C VAL A 470 4.43 -14.93 25.77
N ASN A 471 5.26 -15.41 26.71
CA ASN A 471 4.97 -16.61 27.48
C ASN A 471 3.64 -16.47 28.25
N LYS A 472 3.43 -15.33 28.92
CA LYS A 472 2.18 -15.02 29.62
C LYS A 472 0.98 -15.00 28.68
N CYS A 473 1.09 -14.34 27.52
CA CYS A 473 -0.01 -14.25 26.56
C CYS A 473 -0.39 -15.64 26.01
N LEU A 474 0.59 -16.49 25.72
CA LEU A 474 0.37 -17.85 25.23
C LEU A 474 -0.05 -18.84 26.33
N GLY A 475 -0.02 -18.44 27.61
CA GLY A 475 -0.32 -19.31 28.73
C GLY A 475 0.75 -20.38 28.97
N GLN A 476 1.99 -20.13 28.54
CA GLN A 476 3.13 -21.00 28.79
C GLN A 476 3.69 -20.65 30.18
N ASN A 477 3.52 -21.53 31.15
CA ASN A 477 4.20 -21.38 32.45
C ASN A 477 5.71 -21.63 32.27
N ASP A 478 6.54 -20.84 32.96
CA ASP A 478 8.02 -20.93 32.94
C ASP A 478 8.60 -22.30 33.36
N SER A 479 7.76 -23.26 33.73
CA SER A 479 8.14 -24.60 34.18
C SER A 479 8.41 -25.62 33.06
N GLU A 480 8.16 -25.31 31.78
CA GLU A 480 8.41 -26.24 30.65
C GLU A 480 9.59 -25.84 29.72
N ILE A 481 10.26 -24.71 29.96
CA ILE A 481 11.54 -24.39 29.29
C ILE A 481 12.72 -24.81 30.21
N GLY A 482 12.68 -26.06 30.63
CA GLY A 482 13.76 -26.76 31.32
C GLY A 482 14.37 -27.82 30.41
N GLY A 483 14.81 -27.44 29.21
CA GLY A 483 15.29 -28.43 28.23
C GLY A 483 15.75 -27.84 26.89
N GLY A 484 16.31 -26.63 26.89
CA GLY A 484 16.95 -26.04 25.72
C GLY A 484 18.33 -25.57 26.12
N SER A 485 19.31 -26.47 26.09
CA SER A 485 20.72 -26.17 26.34
C SER A 485 21.18 -25.00 25.46
N LEU A 486 21.66 -23.95 26.12
CA LEU A 486 22.60 -22.96 25.56
C LEU A 486 23.64 -23.70 24.70
N PRO A 487 24.04 -23.20 23.51
CA PRO A 487 25.22 -23.72 22.84
C PRO A 487 26.44 -23.36 23.71
N GLN A 488 26.90 -24.33 24.50
CA GLN A 488 28.19 -24.26 25.18
C GLN A 488 29.28 -24.35 24.13
N GLU A 489 30.08 -23.29 24.01
CA GLU A 489 31.39 -23.37 23.38
C GLU A 489 32.24 -24.40 24.14
N ASN A 490 32.75 -25.37 23.39
CA ASN A 490 33.60 -26.43 23.91
C ASN A 490 34.89 -25.87 24.51
N THR A 491 35.22 -26.46 25.65
CA THR A 491 36.36 -26.19 26.53
C THR A 491 37.69 -26.63 25.92
N THR A 492 38.78 -25.99 26.36
CA THR A 492 40.06 -26.70 26.58
C THR A 492 40.59 -26.35 27.98
N PRO A 493 40.97 -27.33 28.83
CA PRO A 493 41.28 -27.10 30.25
C PRO A 493 42.78 -27.13 30.58
N GLN A 494 43.21 -26.28 31.52
CA GLN A 494 44.36 -26.39 32.43
C GLN A 494 44.31 -25.11 33.31
N GLY A 495 44.42 -25.06 34.63
CA GLY A 495 44.75 -25.98 35.70
C GLY A 495 45.32 -25.14 36.86
N THR A 496 45.03 -25.55 38.12
CA THR A 496 45.73 -25.22 39.39
C THR A 496 45.37 -23.97 40.23
N ALA A 497 44.53 -24.21 41.25
CA ALA A 497 44.69 -24.05 42.72
C ALA A 497 45.23 -22.76 43.41
N GLY A 498 44.54 -22.37 44.51
CA GLY A 498 45.05 -21.62 45.68
C GLY A 498 44.14 -20.45 46.12
N SER A 499 43.11 -20.63 46.97
CA SER A 499 43.06 -20.65 48.45
C SER A 499 43.13 -19.30 49.20
N SER A 500 42.12 -19.06 50.05
CA SER A 500 42.05 -18.17 51.25
C SER A 500 42.08 -16.65 50.99
N SER A 501 41.37 -15.74 51.68
CA SER A 501 40.73 -15.71 53.00
C SER A 501 39.84 -14.44 53.12
N THR A 502 38.64 -14.55 53.71
CA THR A 502 38.00 -13.50 54.54
C THR A 502 38.55 -13.63 55.98
N PRO A 503 38.46 -12.65 56.94
CA PRO A 503 37.20 -11.98 57.29
C PRO A 503 37.25 -10.58 58.02
N VAL A 504 36.04 -10.05 58.29
CA VAL A 504 35.56 -9.15 59.39
C VAL A 504 35.59 -7.60 59.26
N ALA A 505 34.41 -7.03 59.57
CA ALA A 505 33.94 -5.63 59.75
C ALA A 505 34.47 -4.97 61.07
N PRO A 506 33.94 -3.88 61.73
CA PRO A 506 32.66 -3.13 61.60
C PRO A 506 32.66 -1.59 61.93
N HIS A 507 31.50 -0.92 61.75
CA HIS A 507 30.83 0.17 62.55
C HIS A 507 29.90 1.03 61.64
N GLU A 508 28.56 1.08 61.81
CA GLU A 508 27.72 1.89 62.75
C GLU A 508 27.95 3.41 62.64
N THR A 509 26.97 4.34 62.54
CA THR A 509 25.63 4.47 63.18
C THR A 509 24.70 5.52 62.49
N SER A 510 23.37 5.33 62.69
CA SER A 510 22.23 6.29 62.80
C SER A 510 21.88 7.26 61.64
N ALA A 511 20.71 7.24 60.99
CA ALA A 511 19.29 7.37 61.40
C ALA A 511 18.76 8.83 61.55
N HIS A 512 17.93 9.29 60.59
CA HIS A 512 16.57 9.83 60.82
C HIS A 512 15.83 10.32 59.54
N ASN A 513 14.69 9.66 59.26
CA ASN A 513 13.38 10.13 58.78
C ASN A 513 13.21 11.38 57.89
N LYS A 514 12.55 11.19 56.73
CA LYS A 514 11.09 11.46 56.56
C LYS A 514 10.54 10.94 55.22
N THR A 515 9.43 10.22 55.31
CA THR A 515 8.53 9.76 54.25
C THR A 515 7.75 10.90 53.58
N GLY A 516 7.40 10.72 52.30
CA GLY A 516 6.37 11.51 51.61
C GLY A 516 5.97 10.89 50.27
N ILE A 517 4.79 10.27 50.23
CA ILE A 517 4.11 9.66 49.07
C ILE A 517 3.39 10.76 48.25
N CYS A 518 3.24 10.55 46.93
CA CYS A 518 2.18 11.01 46.00
C CYS A 518 2.69 11.67 44.71
N GLY A 519 2.40 11.08 43.56
CA GLY A 519 2.01 11.85 42.36
C GLY A 519 0.53 12.25 42.46
N PRO A 520 -0.13 12.80 41.42
CA PRO A 520 0.36 13.36 40.14
C PRO A 520 0.04 14.87 40.02
N ALA A 521 0.94 15.67 39.46
CA ALA A 521 0.62 17.04 39.07
C ALA A 521 1.58 17.50 37.97
N PHE A 522 1.14 17.47 36.71
CA PHE A 522 1.39 18.54 35.72
C PHE A 522 0.58 18.24 34.44
N LEU A 523 -0.74 18.42 34.54
CA LEU A 523 -1.55 18.89 33.43
C LEU A 523 -1.80 20.37 33.72
N VAL A 524 -1.48 21.24 32.74
CA VAL A 524 -1.90 22.64 32.51
C VAL A 524 -0.69 23.47 32.08
N VAL A 525 -0.36 23.41 30.79
CA VAL A 525 -0.01 24.59 29.96
C VAL A 525 -0.50 24.33 28.53
N LEU A 526 -1.81 24.23 28.34
CA LEU A 526 -2.42 24.28 26.99
C LEU A 526 -3.77 25.03 26.96
N SER A 527 -4.09 25.77 28.04
CA SER A 527 -5.34 26.54 28.17
C SER A 527 -5.14 28.06 28.25
N LEU A 528 -4.01 28.60 27.77
CA LEU A 528 -3.69 30.03 27.85
C LEU A 528 -3.39 30.74 26.51
N PHE A 529 -3.80 30.18 25.37
CA PHE A 529 -3.55 30.79 24.05
C PHE A 529 -4.77 31.16 23.20
N THR A 530 -5.98 31.23 23.75
CA THR A 530 -7.18 31.71 23.02
C THR A 530 -7.80 33.00 23.56
N LEU A 531 -7.03 33.81 24.30
CA LEU A 531 -7.48 35.12 24.80
C LEU A 531 -6.44 36.23 24.55
N ALA A 532 -6.11 36.47 23.28
CA ALA A 532 -5.58 37.76 22.83
C ALA A 532 -5.80 37.90 21.30
N VAL A 533 -6.06 39.13 20.85
CA VAL A 533 -6.35 39.57 19.47
C VAL A 533 -7.84 39.60 19.10
N LYS A 534 -8.52 40.62 19.65
CA LYS A 534 -9.59 41.38 18.96
C LYS A 534 -9.16 42.85 18.89
N ARG A 535 -9.32 43.45 17.69
CA ARG A 535 -9.21 44.87 17.28
C ARG A 535 -7.88 45.37 16.70
N ARG A 536 -7.86 45.62 15.39
CA ARG A 536 -8.11 46.95 14.75
C ARG A 536 -8.03 46.81 13.22
N GLY A 537 -8.94 47.49 12.50
CA GLY A 537 -9.01 47.54 11.04
C GLY A 537 -10.37 47.09 10.55
#